data_AF-A0A6V2F522-F1
#
_entry.id   AF-A0A6V2F522-F1
#
_cell.length_a   1.000
_cell.length_b   1.000
_cell.length_c   1.000
_cell.angle_alpha   90.00
_cell.angle_beta   90.00
_cell.angle_gamma   90.00
#
_symmetry.space_group_name_H-M   'P 1'
#
loop_
_entity.id
_entity.type
_entity.pdbx_description
1 polymer ?
#
loop_
_entity_poly.entity_id
_entity_poly.type
_entity_poly.pdbx_seq_one_letter_code
_entity_poly.pdbx_strand_id
1 'polypeptide(L)'
;MSTSEADSTNRISLNSFSSETVNAALNAVASGDNEQEKIARALVAATLQKQTDLDNFPPRGVAKSGGPRDYDLCTTDAPFLTSVSSHSTLTTESGKINPKEENSAAPQMEKTAHTRVRRTRLEGFVRCSESHLWTLMMNFYERKGVDSWSKGIVPHFITSNSFIGKAYAKVLRGFFSDITRESSTAPENMRLNKNEKLYIIELGAGSGKFSFFLLKALQEMKAVLDFPFENIVYVMTDFTGSYYKFWREHPALRPYIETGQLDFAIFDAVDGDTIQLVNSNVLISKVNPTKNPICAVANYLFDTLRNDIFQIEGGHLNEGLMAVGSSRASEPDPNDPEIISHLSNEYIYQPTTGDYYSKESVTEDCVHLERILEWYKDSFSDLDAALPGASILMPLGKTFLANPC
;
A
#
# COMPACT_ATOMS: atom_id res chain seq x y z
N MET A 1 -10.63 -51.00 -7.87
CA MET A 1 -9.89 -51.03 -9.15
C MET A 1 -10.61 -50.09 -10.12
N SER A 2 -9.85 -49.13 -10.66
CA SER A 2 -10.11 -48.12 -11.71
C SER A 2 -11.38 -47.25 -11.59
N THR A 3 -11.35 -45.99 -11.16
CA THR A 3 -10.77 -44.74 -11.74
C THR A 3 -11.13 -44.48 -13.21
N SER A 4 -12.03 -43.52 -13.42
CA SER A 4 -12.21 -42.79 -14.68
C SER A 4 -11.87 -41.31 -14.44
N GLU A 5 -10.76 -40.86 -15.02
CA GLU A 5 -10.36 -39.47 -15.14
C GLU A 5 -11.29 -38.74 -16.12
N ALA A 6 -11.77 -37.56 -15.74
CA ALA A 6 -12.26 -36.55 -16.66
C ALA A 6 -11.65 -35.22 -16.24
N ASP A 7 -10.72 -34.77 -17.08
CA ASP A 7 -9.92 -33.58 -17.01
C ASP A 7 -10.77 -32.34 -17.37
N SER A 8 -10.75 -31.31 -16.52
CA SER A 8 -11.18 -29.96 -16.89
C SER A 8 -10.57 -28.92 -15.94
N THR A 9 -9.34 -28.50 -16.24
CA THR A 9 -8.68 -27.35 -15.62
C THR A 9 -9.08 -26.07 -16.36
N ASN A 10 -10.14 -25.40 -15.91
CA ASN A 10 -10.39 -24.00 -16.26
C ASN A 10 -9.61 -23.11 -15.29
N ARG A 11 -8.33 -22.82 -15.62
CA ARG A 11 -7.57 -21.75 -14.97
C ARG A 11 -8.05 -20.40 -15.51
N ILE A 12 -8.75 -19.64 -14.67
CA ILE A 12 -9.01 -18.23 -14.91
C ILE A 12 -7.67 -17.49 -14.76
N SER A 13 -7.14 -17.01 -15.89
CA SER A 13 -6.00 -16.11 -15.93
C SER A 13 -6.44 -14.72 -15.46
N LEU A 14 -5.92 -14.27 -14.32
CA LEU A 14 -5.94 -12.87 -13.89
C LEU A 14 -4.81 -12.14 -14.64
N ASN A 15 -5.03 -11.85 -15.92
CA ASN A 15 -4.17 -10.96 -16.68
C ASN A 15 -4.73 -9.54 -16.67
N SER A 16 -3.97 -8.66 -16.02
CA SER A 16 -3.66 -7.29 -16.41
C SER A 16 -4.81 -6.32 -16.69
N PHE A 17 -4.93 -5.29 -15.83
CA PHE A 17 -5.41 -3.99 -16.29
C PHE A 17 -4.56 -3.53 -17.48
N SER A 18 -5.22 -3.15 -18.59
CA SER A 18 -4.52 -2.58 -19.74
C SER A 18 -3.75 -1.32 -19.33
N SER A 19 -2.51 -1.21 -19.80
CA SER A 19 -1.63 -0.05 -19.63
C SER A 19 -2.31 1.27 -20.03
N GLU A 20 -3.27 1.23 -20.95
CA GLU A 20 -4.07 2.38 -21.37
C GLU A 20 -4.99 2.93 -20.27
N THR A 21 -5.55 2.07 -19.42
CA THR A 21 -6.44 2.50 -18.32
C THR A 21 -5.65 3.15 -17.19
N VAL A 22 -4.46 2.62 -16.90
CA VAL A 22 -3.52 3.20 -15.94
C VAL A 22 -2.97 4.53 -16.46
N ASN A 23 -2.61 4.60 -17.74
CA ASN A 23 -2.11 5.82 -18.36
C ASN A 23 -3.18 6.91 -18.47
N ALA A 24 -4.45 6.56 -18.70
CA ALA A 24 -5.56 7.53 -18.69
C ALA A 24 -5.78 8.13 -17.30
N ALA A 25 -5.67 7.34 -16.23
CA ALA A 25 -5.73 7.82 -14.85
C ALA A 25 -4.53 8.71 -14.49
N LEU A 26 -3.32 8.33 -14.92
CA LEU A 26 -2.10 9.12 -14.73
C LEU A 26 -2.13 10.45 -15.50
N ASN A 27 -2.64 10.46 -16.73
CA ASN A 27 -2.77 11.68 -17.53
C ASN A 27 -3.83 12.64 -17.00
N ALA A 28 -4.91 12.12 -16.39
CA ALA A 28 -5.89 12.95 -15.69
C ALA A 28 -5.31 13.64 -14.45
N VAL A 29 -4.37 12.97 -13.76
CA VAL A 29 -3.64 13.52 -12.60
C VAL A 29 -2.58 14.54 -13.03
N ALA A 30 -1.91 14.36 -14.17
CA ALA A 30 -0.87 15.25 -14.67
C ALA A 30 -1.32 16.67 -15.09
N SER A 31 -2.63 16.95 -15.10
CA SER A 31 -3.20 18.21 -15.61
C SER A 31 -3.44 19.32 -14.57
N GLY A 32 -3.08 19.13 -13.29
CA GLY A 32 -3.41 20.08 -12.21
C GLY A 32 -2.22 20.53 -11.36
N ASP A 33 -1.74 21.76 -11.57
CA ASP A 33 -0.62 22.39 -10.84
C ASP A 33 -1.01 22.79 -9.40
N ASN A 34 -0.56 22.04 -8.39
CA ASN A 34 -0.76 22.36 -6.96
C ASN A 34 0.39 21.80 -6.09
N GLU A 35 0.86 22.61 -5.12
CA GLU A 35 1.80 22.24 -4.04
C GLU A 35 1.45 20.94 -3.31
N GLN A 36 0.17 20.60 -3.22
CA GLN A 36 -0.31 19.34 -2.62
C GLN A 36 0.10 18.10 -3.42
N GLU A 37 0.29 18.22 -4.74
CA GLU A 37 0.76 17.14 -5.59
C GLU A 37 2.27 16.89 -5.39
N LYS A 38 3.05 17.91 -5.02
CA LYS A 38 4.47 17.78 -4.70
C LYS A 38 4.70 16.95 -3.43
N ILE A 39 3.81 17.08 -2.43
CA ILE A 39 3.89 16.32 -1.17
C ILE A 39 3.47 14.85 -1.39
N ALA A 40 2.39 14.60 -2.15
CA ALA A 40 2.01 13.24 -2.52
C ALA A 40 3.09 12.55 -3.38
N ARG A 41 3.69 13.29 -4.32
CA ARG A 41 4.86 12.81 -5.08
C ARG A 41 6.08 12.60 -4.19
N ALA A 42 6.30 13.38 -3.13
CA ALA A 42 7.39 13.18 -2.18
C ALA A 42 7.19 11.95 -1.29
N LEU A 43 5.96 11.69 -0.84
CA LEU A 43 5.61 10.46 -0.10
C LEU A 43 5.77 9.22 -0.99
N VAL A 44 5.23 9.26 -2.21
CA VAL A 44 5.38 8.17 -3.19
C VAL A 44 6.83 8.01 -3.64
N ALA A 45 7.58 9.11 -3.82
CA ALA A 45 9.00 9.06 -4.16
C ALA A 45 9.85 8.52 -3.01
N ALA A 46 9.55 8.85 -1.75
CA ALA A 46 10.21 8.24 -0.60
C ALA A 46 9.97 6.72 -0.52
N THR A 47 8.81 6.26 -1.01
CA THR A 47 8.50 4.84 -1.18
C THR A 47 9.20 4.21 -2.40
N LEU A 48 9.34 4.95 -3.51
CA LEU A 48 9.90 4.47 -4.79
C LEU A 48 11.42 4.65 -4.94
N GLN A 49 12.08 5.49 -4.14
CA GLN A 49 13.52 5.75 -4.24
C GLN A 49 14.38 4.51 -3.97
N LYS A 50 13.78 3.42 -3.45
CA LYS A 50 14.38 2.08 -3.41
C LYS A 50 14.56 1.41 -4.78
N GLN A 51 13.90 1.88 -5.85
CA GLN A 51 13.88 1.19 -7.14
C GLN A 51 14.91 1.74 -8.15
N THR A 52 15.27 3.03 -8.07
CA THR A 52 16.19 3.69 -9.01
C THR A 52 17.67 3.53 -8.69
N ASP A 53 18.04 3.15 -7.46
CA ASP A 53 19.45 2.91 -7.09
C ASP A 53 19.99 1.56 -7.61
N LEU A 54 19.14 0.73 -8.23
CA LEU A 54 19.53 -0.53 -8.88
C LEU A 54 19.97 -0.36 -10.35
N ASP A 55 19.71 0.77 -10.99
CA ASP A 55 19.96 0.97 -12.44
C ASP A 55 21.32 1.63 -12.78
N ASN A 56 22.12 2.00 -11.80
CA ASN A 56 23.42 2.66 -12.03
C ASN A 56 24.60 1.66 -11.98
N PHE A 57 24.66 0.74 -12.94
CA PHE A 57 25.89 0.03 -13.32
C PHE A 57 26.27 0.34 -14.77
N PRO A 58 27.57 0.53 -15.11
CA PRO A 58 27.98 0.82 -16.47
C PRO A 58 27.78 -0.41 -17.39
N PRO A 59 27.40 -0.23 -18.66
CA PRO A 59 27.14 -1.34 -19.57
C PRO A 59 28.43 -2.12 -19.83
N ARG A 60 28.47 -3.40 -19.43
CA ARG A 60 29.55 -4.33 -19.84
C ARG A 60 29.19 -4.98 -21.17
N GLY A 61 30.22 -5.08 -22.02
CA GLY A 61 30.13 -5.32 -23.46
C GLY A 61 29.42 -6.61 -23.87
N VAL A 62 28.66 -6.48 -24.96
CA VAL A 62 27.99 -7.58 -25.67
C VAL A 62 29.03 -8.47 -26.35
N ALA A 63 29.12 -9.73 -25.91
CA ALA A 63 29.77 -10.78 -26.68
C ALA A 63 28.84 -11.21 -27.83
N LYS A 64 29.30 -11.04 -29.08
CA LYS A 64 28.62 -11.49 -30.28
C LYS A 64 28.87 -12.98 -30.54
N SER A 65 27.79 -13.74 -30.64
CA SER A 65 27.62 -14.91 -31.53
C SER A 65 26.11 -15.13 -31.65
N GLY A 66 25.44 -15.25 -32.80
CA GLY A 66 25.84 -15.57 -34.16
C GLY A 66 24.99 -16.76 -34.62
N GLY A 67 23.89 -16.54 -35.34
CA GLY A 67 23.16 -17.61 -36.04
C GLY A 67 21.63 -17.43 -36.12
N PRO A 68 21.01 -17.39 -37.33
CA PRO A 68 19.65 -16.89 -37.53
C PRO A 68 18.60 -18.00 -37.60
N ARG A 69 17.34 -17.65 -37.32
CA ARG A 69 16.18 -18.31 -37.94
C ARG A 69 15.17 -17.25 -38.37
N ASP A 70 15.11 -17.09 -39.69
CA ASP A 70 13.99 -16.52 -40.42
C ASP A 70 12.69 -17.24 -40.03
N TYR A 71 11.58 -16.51 -39.93
CA TYR A 71 10.37 -16.74 -40.74
C TYR A 71 9.52 -15.47 -40.77
N ASP A 72 8.93 -15.30 -41.94
CA ASP A 72 8.43 -14.09 -42.57
C ASP A 72 6.88 -14.00 -42.49
N LEU A 73 6.34 -12.82 -42.81
CA LEU A 73 4.93 -12.51 -43.16
C LEU A 73 3.92 -12.45 -41.99
N CYS A 74 2.97 -11.50 -41.89
CA CYS A 74 2.32 -10.71 -42.92
C CYS A 74 1.66 -9.44 -42.31
N THR A 75 1.59 -8.43 -43.16
CA THR A 75 1.06 -7.06 -43.05
C THR A 75 -0.46 -6.94 -42.92
N THR A 76 -0.92 -5.89 -42.22
CA THR A 76 -2.08 -5.07 -42.65
C THR A 76 -1.88 -3.60 -42.21
N ASP A 77 -1.86 -2.70 -43.20
CA ASP A 77 -1.88 -1.22 -43.15
C ASP A 77 -3.15 -0.68 -42.44
N ALA A 78 -3.33 0.56 -41.94
CA ALA A 78 -2.75 1.91 -42.05
C ALA A 78 -3.38 2.79 -40.90
N PRO A 79 -3.27 4.15 -40.80
CA PRO A 79 -2.24 5.12 -41.26
C PRO A 79 -1.76 6.12 -40.15
N PHE A 80 -0.57 6.70 -40.41
CA PHE A 80 -0.06 8.05 -40.10
C PHE A 80 -0.61 8.92 -38.94
N LEU A 81 0.29 9.40 -38.08
CA LEU A 81 0.73 10.82 -38.07
C LEU A 81 1.88 11.05 -37.06
N THR A 82 3.09 11.25 -37.60
CA THR A 82 4.24 11.81 -36.91
C THR A 82 4.13 13.34 -36.89
N SER A 83 4.33 13.97 -35.74
CA SER A 83 4.64 15.40 -35.66
C SER A 83 6.01 15.58 -35.00
N VAL A 84 6.92 16.12 -35.80
CA VAL A 84 8.26 16.58 -35.43
C VAL A 84 8.12 18.07 -35.18
N SER A 85 8.51 18.57 -34.01
CA SER A 85 8.66 20.01 -33.80
C SER A 85 10.12 20.44 -33.96
N SER A 86 10.28 21.33 -34.93
CA SER A 86 11.42 22.16 -35.29
C SER A 86 12.18 22.83 -34.13
N HIS A 87 13.50 22.83 -34.20
CA HIS A 87 14.30 23.96 -33.74
C HIS A 87 15.24 24.47 -34.85
N SER A 88 15.16 25.79 -34.99
CA SER A 88 15.66 26.63 -36.06
C SER A 88 17.16 26.88 -35.97
N THR A 89 17.76 26.95 -37.15
CA THR A 89 19.13 27.38 -37.47
C THR A 89 19.31 28.88 -37.25
N LEU A 90 20.46 29.29 -36.68
CA LEU A 90 21.02 30.63 -36.84
C LEU A 90 22.54 30.54 -37.02
N THR A 91 22.94 30.77 -38.28
CA THR A 91 24.11 31.48 -38.82
C THR A 91 25.51 31.35 -38.21
N THR A 92 26.40 31.01 -39.13
CA THR A 92 27.86 31.02 -39.20
C THR A 92 28.55 32.35 -38.86
N GLU A 93 29.73 32.27 -38.24
CA GLU A 93 30.88 33.10 -38.62
C GLU A 93 32.22 32.39 -38.36
N SER A 94 33.12 32.51 -39.34
CA SER A 94 34.41 31.86 -39.46
C SER A 94 35.55 32.72 -38.88
N GLY A 95 36.53 32.11 -38.20
CA GLY A 95 37.72 32.86 -37.80
C GLY A 95 38.88 32.06 -37.18
N LYS A 96 39.80 31.62 -38.05
CA LYS A 96 41.26 31.49 -37.87
C LYS A 96 41.83 30.46 -36.87
N ILE A 97 42.56 29.52 -37.47
CA ILE A 97 43.53 28.59 -36.89
C ILE A 97 44.84 29.34 -36.58
N ASN A 98 45.45 29.07 -35.42
CA ASN A 98 46.90 29.17 -35.21
C ASN A 98 47.35 28.07 -34.22
N PRO A 99 48.48 27.37 -34.46
CA PRO A 99 48.88 26.18 -33.70
C PRO A 99 49.88 26.49 -32.57
N LYS A 100 50.12 25.47 -31.72
CA LYS A 100 51.06 25.35 -30.56
C LYS A 100 50.33 25.55 -29.21
N GLU A 101 50.46 24.70 -28.21
CA GLU A 101 51.59 23.89 -27.75
C GLU A 101 51.08 22.67 -26.98
N GLU A 102 51.66 21.48 -27.24
CA GLU A 102 51.47 20.29 -26.41
C GLU A 102 52.10 20.53 -25.04
N ASN A 103 51.32 20.37 -23.97
CA ASN A 103 51.87 20.06 -22.67
C ASN A 103 51.02 18.98 -22.00
N SER A 104 51.57 17.78 -21.98
CA SER A 104 51.02 16.62 -21.30
C SER A 104 51.09 16.82 -19.77
N ALA A 105 49.94 16.99 -19.14
CA ALA A 105 49.79 16.78 -17.71
C ALA A 105 48.58 15.86 -17.50
N ALA A 106 48.82 14.71 -16.88
CA ALA A 106 47.79 13.73 -16.54
C ALA A 106 46.66 14.39 -15.72
N PRO A 107 45.38 14.05 -15.94
CA PRO A 107 44.31 14.61 -15.12
C PRO A 107 44.45 14.06 -13.70
N GLN A 108 44.80 14.93 -12.75
CA GLN A 108 44.64 14.63 -11.35
C GLN A 108 43.14 14.47 -11.10
N MET A 109 42.77 13.27 -10.64
CA MET A 109 41.43 12.93 -10.18
C MET A 109 41.15 13.79 -8.95
N GLU A 110 40.53 14.95 -9.17
CA GLU A 110 40.04 15.81 -8.11
C GLU A 110 38.96 15.02 -7.36
N LYS A 111 39.29 14.56 -6.15
CA LYS A 111 38.32 13.97 -5.23
C LYS A 111 37.27 15.04 -4.98
N THR A 112 36.13 14.97 -5.67
CA THR A 112 34.92 15.69 -5.31
C THR A 112 34.62 15.32 -3.85
N ALA A 113 35.00 16.20 -2.94
CA ALA A 113 34.58 16.13 -1.56
C ALA A 113 33.05 16.17 -1.59
N HIS A 114 32.42 15.04 -1.31
CA HIS A 114 30.99 15.01 -1.05
C HIS A 114 30.75 16.00 0.08
N THR A 115 30.20 17.17 -0.27
CA THR A 115 29.82 18.17 0.71
C THR A 115 28.77 17.47 1.55
N ARG A 116 29.15 17.05 2.76
CA ARG A 116 28.29 16.25 3.64
C ARG A 116 27.03 17.08 3.87
N VAL A 117 25.95 16.74 3.18
CA VAL A 117 24.68 17.47 3.27
C VAL A 117 24.33 17.52 4.76
N ARG A 118 24.13 18.74 5.25
CA ARG A 118 24.02 19.01 6.67
C ARG A 118 22.67 18.48 7.17
N ARG A 119 22.64 17.21 7.56
CA ARG A 119 21.48 16.55 8.17
C ARG A 119 21.49 16.65 9.68
N THR A 120 20.31 16.67 10.28
CA THR A 120 20.10 16.35 11.70
C THR A 120 19.58 14.93 11.82
N ARG A 121 20.19 14.17 12.72
CA ARG A 121 19.72 12.83 13.10
C ARG A 121 18.69 12.99 14.22
N LEU A 122 17.50 12.43 14.01
CA LEU A 122 16.45 12.37 15.02
C LEU A 122 16.57 11.08 15.83
N GLU A 123 17.01 9.98 15.20
CA GLU A 123 17.15 8.68 15.83
C GLU A 123 18.35 7.88 15.28
N GLY A 124 18.91 7.00 16.13
CA GLY A 124 19.91 6.01 15.73
C GLY A 124 19.33 4.90 14.85
N PHE A 125 20.15 3.92 14.48
CA PHE A 125 19.64 2.74 13.75
C PHE A 125 18.82 1.85 14.69
N VAL A 126 17.54 1.69 14.38
CA VAL A 126 16.58 0.85 15.09
C VAL A 126 15.75 0.04 14.09
N ARG A 127 14.96 -0.91 14.57
CA ARG A 127 13.98 -1.62 13.74
C ARG A 127 13.03 -0.61 13.10
N CYS A 128 12.70 -0.79 11.83
CA CYS A 128 11.88 0.18 11.10
C CYS A 128 10.52 0.41 11.78
N SER A 129 9.85 -0.63 12.27
CA SER A 129 8.55 -0.51 12.97
C SER A 129 8.64 0.23 14.31
N GLU A 130 9.81 0.30 14.92
CA GLU A 130 10.05 1.01 16.18
C GLU A 130 10.53 2.44 15.97
N SER A 131 10.80 2.82 14.72
CA SER A 131 11.44 4.10 14.42
C SER A 131 10.54 5.32 14.61
N HIS A 132 11.18 6.46 14.86
CA HIS A 132 10.58 7.78 15.02
C HIS A 132 9.77 8.25 13.81
N LEU A 133 9.94 7.61 12.64
CA LEU A 133 9.12 7.82 11.45
C LEU A 133 7.63 7.63 11.77
N TRP A 134 7.30 6.59 12.55
CA TRP A 134 5.92 6.29 12.89
C TRP A 134 5.35 7.30 13.89
N THR A 135 6.17 7.83 14.80
CA THR A 135 5.78 8.96 15.66
C THR A 135 5.41 10.18 14.82
N LEU A 136 6.22 10.53 13.81
CA LEU A 136 5.93 11.64 12.90
C LEU A 136 4.63 11.41 12.11
N MET A 137 4.42 10.19 11.61
CA MET A 137 3.21 9.83 10.86
C MET A 137 1.95 9.88 11.75
N MET A 138 2.03 9.38 12.98
CA MET A 138 0.91 9.44 13.93
C MET A 138 0.58 10.89 14.31
N ASN A 139 1.61 11.70 14.58
CA ASN A 139 1.43 13.13 14.84
C ASN A 139 0.84 13.88 13.65
N PHE A 140 1.16 13.48 12.41
CA PHE A 140 0.55 14.07 11.21
C PHE A 140 -0.97 13.88 11.24
N TYR A 141 -1.42 12.64 11.42
CA TYR A 141 -2.84 12.31 11.42
C TYR A 141 -3.59 12.86 12.64
N GLU A 142 -2.96 12.87 13.82
CA GLU A 142 -3.58 13.45 15.02
C GLU A 142 -3.70 14.97 14.91
N ARG A 143 -2.65 15.68 14.46
CA ARG A 143 -2.66 17.15 14.36
C ARG A 143 -3.52 17.65 13.20
N LYS A 144 -3.52 16.97 12.06
CA LYS A 144 -4.32 17.39 10.89
C LYS A 144 -5.77 16.89 11.01
N GLY A 145 -6.02 15.72 11.59
CA GLY A 145 -7.36 15.14 11.74
C GLY A 145 -8.14 15.20 10.42
N VAL A 146 -9.45 15.48 10.48
CA VAL A 146 -10.34 15.58 9.31
C VAL A 146 -9.80 16.49 8.19
N ASP A 147 -8.98 17.50 8.53
CA ASP A 147 -8.41 18.42 7.54
C ASP A 147 -7.49 17.73 6.53
N SER A 148 -6.87 16.61 6.87
CA SER A 148 -6.04 15.88 5.90
C SER A 148 -6.88 15.40 4.71
N TRP A 149 -8.18 15.23 4.87
CA TRP A 149 -9.10 14.78 3.84
C TRP A 149 -9.87 15.96 3.22
N SER A 150 -10.43 16.85 4.06
CA SER A 150 -11.25 17.97 3.59
C SER A 150 -10.46 18.96 2.73
N LYS A 151 -9.17 19.12 3.01
CA LYS A 151 -8.24 19.98 2.24
C LYS A 151 -7.48 19.22 1.15
N GLY A 152 -7.79 17.94 0.94
CA GLY A 152 -7.15 17.12 -0.10
C GLY A 152 -5.67 16.82 0.13
N ILE A 153 -5.17 16.91 1.37
CA ILE A 153 -3.78 16.60 1.71
C ILE A 153 -3.49 15.11 1.47
N VAL A 154 -4.46 14.25 1.82
CA VAL A 154 -4.45 12.82 1.56
C VAL A 154 -5.38 12.53 0.36
N PRO A 155 -4.83 12.04 -0.77
CA PRO A 155 -5.63 11.61 -1.90
C PRO A 155 -6.57 10.47 -1.50
N HIS A 156 -7.86 10.62 -1.78
CA HIS A 156 -8.87 9.64 -1.36
C HIS A 156 -9.83 9.24 -2.48
N PHE A 157 -9.76 9.86 -3.66
CA PHE A 157 -10.77 9.62 -4.70
C PHE A 157 -10.71 8.20 -5.29
N ILE A 158 -9.50 7.61 -5.37
CA ILE A 158 -9.32 6.26 -5.92
C ILE A 158 -10.06 5.19 -5.10
N THR A 159 -10.18 5.38 -3.78
CA THR A 159 -10.90 4.48 -2.86
C THR A 159 -12.29 4.95 -2.50
N SER A 160 -12.53 6.26 -2.46
CA SER A 160 -13.71 6.86 -1.83
C SER A 160 -14.63 7.54 -2.85
N ASN A 161 -15.27 6.73 -3.68
CA ASN A 161 -16.25 7.16 -4.67
C ASN A 161 -17.42 6.16 -4.81
N SER A 162 -18.49 6.57 -5.48
CA SER A 162 -19.70 5.75 -5.64
C SER A 162 -19.49 4.48 -6.46
N PHE A 163 -18.53 4.47 -7.40
CA PHE A 163 -18.22 3.27 -8.18
C PHE A 163 -17.62 2.20 -7.27
N ILE A 164 -16.62 2.56 -6.46
CA ILE A 164 -15.98 1.65 -5.51
C ILE A 164 -16.97 1.15 -4.44
N GLY A 165 -17.77 2.04 -3.84
CA GLY A 165 -18.79 1.63 -2.86
C GLY A 165 -19.80 0.61 -3.44
N LYS A 166 -20.25 0.81 -4.69
CA LYS A 166 -21.13 -0.15 -5.38
C LYS A 166 -20.42 -1.46 -5.73
N ALA A 167 -19.13 -1.42 -6.06
CA ALA A 167 -18.35 -2.63 -6.33
C ALA A 167 -18.23 -3.49 -5.06
N TYR A 168 -17.92 -2.89 -3.92
CA TYR A 168 -17.83 -3.59 -2.64
C TYR A 168 -19.19 -4.16 -2.21
N ALA A 169 -20.28 -3.41 -2.40
CA ALA A 169 -21.63 -3.91 -2.12
C ALA A 169 -21.96 -5.17 -2.94
N LYS A 170 -21.52 -5.25 -4.20
CA LYS A 170 -21.70 -6.44 -5.04
C LYS A 170 -20.86 -7.63 -4.56
N VAL A 171 -19.63 -7.39 -4.12
CA VAL A 171 -18.76 -8.43 -3.53
C VAL A 171 -19.40 -8.99 -2.26
N LEU A 172 -19.85 -8.11 -1.36
CA LEU A 172 -20.55 -8.51 -0.13
C LEU A 172 -21.84 -9.29 -0.42
N ARG A 173 -22.62 -8.84 -1.41
CA ARG A 173 -23.80 -9.59 -1.87
C ARG A 173 -23.42 -11.00 -2.34
N GLY A 174 -22.39 -11.12 -3.19
CA GLY A 174 -21.90 -12.42 -3.65
C GLY A 174 -21.47 -13.32 -2.50
N PHE A 175 -20.70 -12.77 -1.56
CA PHE A 175 -20.31 -13.45 -0.33
C PHE A 175 -21.54 -13.95 0.46
N PHE A 176 -22.54 -13.10 0.71
CA PHE A 176 -23.77 -13.49 1.40
C PHE A 176 -24.52 -14.59 0.66
N SER A 177 -24.62 -14.51 -0.67
CA SER A 177 -25.22 -15.56 -1.48
C SER A 177 -24.47 -16.89 -1.32
N ASP A 178 -23.14 -16.89 -1.39
CA ASP A 178 -22.36 -18.13 -1.36
C ASP A 178 -22.40 -18.84 0.00
N ILE A 179 -22.46 -18.09 1.11
CA ILE A 179 -22.48 -18.67 2.46
C ILE A 179 -23.87 -18.97 3.02
N THR A 180 -24.94 -18.42 2.41
CA THR A 180 -26.32 -18.70 2.83
C THR A 180 -26.98 -19.83 2.04
N ARG A 181 -26.39 -20.27 0.93
CA ARG A 181 -26.90 -21.38 0.12
C ARG A 181 -26.82 -22.70 0.87
N GLU A 182 -27.83 -23.55 0.69
CA GLU A 182 -27.88 -24.89 1.30
C GLU A 182 -26.69 -25.76 0.88
N SER A 183 -26.26 -25.63 -0.38
CA SER A 183 -25.09 -26.32 -0.93
C SER A 183 -23.74 -25.73 -0.51
N SER A 184 -23.71 -24.73 0.39
CA SER A 184 -22.47 -24.07 0.78
C SER A 184 -21.53 -25.04 1.50
N THR A 185 -20.27 -25.06 1.08
CA THR A 185 -19.18 -25.80 1.74
C THR A 185 -18.47 -24.96 2.79
N ALA A 186 -19.00 -23.77 3.12
CA ALA A 186 -18.45 -22.92 4.15
C ALA A 186 -18.47 -23.67 5.50
N PRO A 187 -17.40 -23.56 6.31
CA PRO A 187 -17.39 -24.07 7.67
C PRO A 187 -18.60 -23.59 8.49
N GLU A 188 -19.03 -24.37 9.49
CA GLU A 188 -20.21 -24.06 10.31
C GLU A 188 -20.11 -22.66 10.97
N ASN A 189 -18.91 -22.27 11.41
CA ASN A 189 -18.63 -20.95 12.00
C ASN A 189 -18.64 -19.79 11.00
N MET A 190 -18.77 -20.06 9.70
CA MET A 190 -18.92 -19.07 8.63
C MET A 190 -20.36 -18.97 8.09
N ARG A 191 -21.28 -19.82 8.56
CA ARG A 191 -22.69 -19.75 8.18
C ARG A 191 -23.36 -18.52 8.80
N LEU A 192 -24.20 -17.85 8.02
CA LEU A 192 -24.93 -16.68 8.50
C LEU A 192 -26.23 -17.07 9.21
N ASN A 193 -26.41 -16.55 10.42
CA ASN A 193 -27.69 -16.48 11.12
C ASN A 193 -28.38 -15.14 10.80
N LYS A 194 -29.47 -15.21 10.04
CA LYS A 194 -30.25 -14.03 9.60
C LYS A 194 -30.95 -13.27 10.73
N ASN A 195 -31.08 -13.87 11.92
CA ASN A 195 -31.69 -13.24 13.09
C ASN A 195 -30.68 -12.49 13.98
N GLU A 196 -29.39 -12.64 13.70
CA GLU A 196 -28.30 -12.03 14.45
C GLU A 196 -27.67 -10.89 13.65
N LYS A 197 -26.96 -9.97 14.33
CA LYS A 197 -26.24 -8.89 13.66
C LYS A 197 -25.02 -9.42 12.90
N LEU A 198 -24.78 -8.87 11.71
CA LEU A 198 -23.55 -9.03 10.95
C LEU A 198 -22.80 -7.70 10.94
N TYR A 199 -21.55 -7.72 11.38
CA TYR A 199 -20.71 -6.52 11.47
C TYR A 199 -19.79 -6.43 10.26
N ILE A 200 -19.85 -5.29 9.57
CA ILE A 200 -18.87 -4.92 8.54
C ILE A 200 -17.97 -3.87 9.18
N ILE A 201 -16.72 -4.21 9.45
CA ILE A 201 -15.78 -3.34 10.17
C ILE A 201 -14.80 -2.74 9.17
N GLU A 202 -14.87 -1.43 8.97
CA GLU A 202 -13.89 -0.68 8.19
C GLU A 202 -12.76 -0.18 9.08
N LEU A 203 -11.55 -0.67 8.81
CA LEU A 203 -10.33 -0.28 9.49
C LEU A 203 -9.72 0.93 8.79
N GLY A 204 -9.65 2.07 9.48
CA GLY A 204 -9.10 3.31 8.93
C GLY A 204 -10.08 4.02 7.99
N ALA A 205 -11.29 4.31 8.48
CA ALA A 205 -12.36 4.89 7.66
C ALA A 205 -12.07 6.33 7.17
N GLY A 206 -11.11 7.03 7.79
CA GLY A 206 -10.69 8.38 7.42
C GLY A 206 -11.87 9.35 7.32
N SER A 207 -12.13 9.91 6.13
CA SER A 207 -13.27 10.82 5.93
C SER A 207 -14.67 10.18 6.10
N GLY A 208 -14.79 8.86 6.03
CA GLY A 208 -16.08 8.15 6.01
C GLY A 208 -16.85 8.20 4.69
N LYS A 209 -16.25 8.80 3.65
CA LYS A 209 -16.87 8.94 2.33
C LYS A 209 -17.09 7.60 1.63
N PHE A 210 -16.11 6.68 1.71
CA PHE A 210 -16.28 5.30 1.24
C PHE A 210 -17.41 4.59 2.00
N SER A 211 -17.39 4.67 3.34
CA SER A 211 -18.40 4.09 4.24
C SER A 211 -19.81 4.50 3.84
N PHE A 212 -20.03 5.80 3.60
CA PHE A 212 -21.31 6.32 3.13
C PHE A 212 -21.75 5.70 1.79
N PHE A 213 -20.84 5.64 0.81
CA PHE A 213 -21.19 5.08 -0.50
C PHE A 213 -21.49 3.58 -0.45
N LEU A 214 -20.76 2.83 0.37
CA LEU A 214 -21.00 1.41 0.56
C LEU A 214 -22.33 1.16 1.29
N LEU A 215 -22.58 1.84 2.41
CA LEU A 215 -23.84 1.78 3.14
C LEU A 215 -25.04 2.11 2.26
N LYS A 216 -24.93 3.20 1.49
CA LYS A 216 -25.98 3.61 0.54
C LYS A 216 -26.21 2.55 -0.54
N ALA A 217 -25.15 1.98 -1.10
CA ALA A 217 -25.27 0.94 -2.11
C ALA A 217 -25.92 -0.35 -1.56
N LEU A 218 -25.57 -0.75 -0.34
CA LEU A 218 -26.21 -1.88 0.36
C LEU A 218 -27.70 -1.61 0.61
N GLN A 219 -28.05 -0.40 1.07
CA GLN A 219 -29.44 0.00 1.29
C GLN A 219 -30.25 -0.01 -0.02
N GLU A 220 -29.69 0.54 -1.10
CA GLU A 220 -30.32 0.57 -2.43
C GLU A 220 -30.59 -0.85 -2.98
N MET A 221 -29.75 -1.82 -2.63
CA MET A 221 -29.88 -3.21 -3.11
C MET A 221 -30.51 -4.17 -2.09
N LYS A 222 -31.07 -3.67 -0.97
CA LYS A 222 -31.59 -4.50 0.13
C LYS A 222 -32.60 -5.57 -0.30
N ALA A 223 -33.39 -5.31 -1.35
CA ALA A 223 -34.39 -6.25 -1.87
C ALA A 223 -33.79 -7.51 -2.52
N VAL A 224 -32.49 -7.48 -2.84
CA VAL A 224 -31.76 -8.59 -3.50
C VAL A 224 -30.56 -9.08 -2.70
N LEU A 225 -30.47 -8.70 -1.42
CA LEU A 225 -29.51 -9.26 -0.48
C LEU A 225 -30.07 -10.56 0.10
N ASP A 226 -29.24 -11.60 0.15
CA ASP A 226 -29.60 -12.87 0.80
C ASP A 226 -29.53 -12.80 2.34
N PHE A 227 -29.24 -11.61 2.89
CA PHE A 227 -29.18 -11.30 4.32
C PHE A 227 -29.99 -10.02 4.62
N PRO A 228 -30.73 -9.93 5.74
CA PRO A 228 -31.54 -8.76 6.06
C PRO A 228 -30.67 -7.52 6.28
N PHE A 229 -30.92 -6.45 5.52
CA PHE A 229 -30.17 -5.20 5.63
C PHE A 229 -30.27 -4.59 7.04
N GLU A 230 -31.41 -4.75 7.71
CA GLU A 230 -31.67 -4.27 9.06
C GLU A 230 -30.79 -4.95 10.13
N ASN A 231 -30.17 -6.09 9.78
CA ASN A 231 -29.22 -6.79 10.63
C ASN A 231 -27.75 -6.57 10.25
N ILE A 232 -27.48 -5.76 9.23
CA ILE A 232 -26.12 -5.32 8.89
C ILE A 232 -25.80 -4.07 9.72
N VAL A 233 -24.70 -4.14 10.47
CA VAL A 233 -24.13 -2.99 11.19
C VAL A 233 -22.77 -2.69 10.58
N TYR A 234 -22.67 -1.54 9.92
CA TYR A 234 -21.40 -1.03 9.46
C TYR A 234 -20.71 -0.31 10.62
N VAL A 235 -19.43 -0.62 10.85
CA VAL A 235 -18.63 -0.03 11.93
C VAL A 235 -17.48 0.72 11.29
N MET A 236 -17.52 2.05 11.42
CA MET A 236 -16.39 2.88 11.02
C MET A 236 -15.40 2.96 12.17
N THR A 237 -14.15 2.53 11.93
CA THR A 237 -13.08 2.63 12.92
C THR A 237 -11.93 3.47 12.42
N ASP A 238 -11.25 4.11 13.36
CA ASP A 238 -9.98 4.79 13.17
C ASP A 238 -9.23 4.78 14.52
N PHE A 239 -7.92 5.01 14.50
CA PHE A 239 -7.12 4.98 15.71
C PHE A 239 -7.26 6.27 16.53
N THR A 240 -7.71 7.38 15.91
CA THR A 240 -7.95 8.64 16.63
C THR A 240 -9.43 8.94 16.83
N GLY A 241 -9.75 9.49 18.00
CA GLY A 241 -11.09 10.04 18.26
C GLY A 241 -11.40 11.34 17.51
N SER A 242 -10.42 11.92 16.80
CA SER A 242 -10.57 13.23 16.12
C SER A 242 -11.65 13.21 15.03
N TYR A 243 -11.85 12.06 14.38
CA TYR A 243 -12.86 11.88 13.34
C TYR A 243 -14.27 11.61 13.89
N TYR A 244 -14.37 11.06 15.11
CA TYR A 244 -15.64 10.61 15.67
C TYR A 244 -16.69 11.72 15.70
N LYS A 245 -16.31 12.92 16.16
CA LYS A 245 -17.22 14.07 16.19
C LYS A 245 -17.73 14.41 14.78
N PHE A 246 -16.82 14.42 13.80
CA PHE A 246 -17.16 14.72 12.42
C PHE A 246 -18.15 13.71 11.84
N TRP A 247 -17.91 12.41 12.01
CA TRP A 247 -18.82 11.38 11.51
C TRP A 247 -20.19 11.43 12.19
N ARG A 248 -20.21 11.54 13.52
CA ARG A 248 -21.43 11.54 14.33
C ARG A 248 -22.35 12.70 13.97
N GLU A 249 -21.79 13.88 13.71
CA GLU A 249 -22.57 15.08 13.41
C GLU A 249 -22.96 15.16 11.92
N HIS A 250 -22.33 14.36 11.04
CA HIS A 250 -22.51 14.44 9.59
C HIS A 250 -23.95 14.12 9.15
N PRO A 251 -24.67 15.04 8.49
CA PRO A 251 -26.07 14.85 8.13
C PRO A 251 -26.35 13.64 7.24
N ALA A 252 -25.41 13.30 6.34
CA ALA A 252 -25.58 12.14 5.45
C ALA A 252 -25.41 10.78 6.14
N LEU A 253 -24.77 10.75 7.32
CA LEU A 253 -24.58 9.53 8.12
C LEU A 253 -25.69 9.34 9.15
N ARG A 254 -26.30 10.44 9.61
CA ARG A 254 -27.34 10.47 10.64
C ARG A 254 -28.46 9.44 10.44
N PRO A 255 -29.05 9.25 9.24
CA PRO A 255 -30.11 8.26 9.08
C PRO A 255 -29.67 6.85 9.48
N TYR A 256 -28.45 6.43 9.11
CA TYR A 256 -27.91 5.10 9.43
C TYR A 256 -27.54 4.94 10.90
N ILE A 257 -27.15 6.03 11.57
CA ILE A 257 -26.91 6.04 13.02
C ILE A 257 -28.23 5.82 13.76
N GLU A 258 -29.26 6.60 13.41
CA GLU A 258 -30.58 6.57 14.07
C GLU A 258 -31.30 5.23 13.87
N THR A 259 -31.05 4.56 12.74
CA THR A 259 -31.64 3.25 12.42
C THR A 259 -30.75 2.06 12.82
N GLY A 260 -29.57 2.32 13.37
CA GLY A 260 -28.67 1.31 13.94
C GLY A 260 -27.81 0.53 12.94
N GLN A 261 -27.77 0.94 11.66
CA GLN A 261 -26.90 0.32 10.63
C GLN A 261 -25.50 0.94 10.58
N LEU A 262 -25.25 2.02 11.33
CA LEU A 262 -23.92 2.62 11.46
C LEU A 262 -23.55 2.79 12.93
N ASP A 263 -22.39 2.23 13.31
CA ASP A 263 -21.75 2.43 14.60
C ASP A 263 -20.29 2.86 14.41
N PHE A 264 -19.64 3.25 15.51
CA PHE A 264 -18.28 3.76 15.54
C PHE A 264 -17.46 3.06 16.60
N ALA A 265 -16.15 2.96 16.39
CA ALA A 265 -15.21 2.59 17.44
C ALA A 265 -13.86 3.26 17.21
N ILE A 266 -13.15 3.58 18.30
CA ILE A 266 -11.72 3.88 18.23
C ILE A 266 -11.00 2.54 18.29
N PHE A 267 -10.21 2.23 17.27
CA PHE A 267 -9.53 0.94 17.16
C PHE A 267 -8.13 1.12 16.57
N ASP A 268 -7.13 0.61 17.29
CA ASP A 268 -5.75 0.51 16.82
C ASP A 268 -5.58 -0.80 16.04
N ALA A 269 -5.41 -0.70 14.72
CA ALA A 269 -5.24 -1.87 13.86
C ALA A 269 -3.88 -2.57 14.04
N VAL A 270 -2.93 -1.97 14.74
CA VAL A 270 -1.65 -2.60 15.03
C VAL A 270 -1.74 -3.44 16.30
N ASP A 271 -2.18 -2.84 17.41
CA ASP A 271 -2.10 -3.47 18.72
C ASP A 271 -3.44 -3.88 19.34
N GLY A 272 -4.57 -3.45 18.75
CA GLY A 272 -5.91 -3.64 19.28
C GLY A 272 -6.41 -5.08 19.27
N ASP A 273 -7.10 -5.47 20.34
CA ASP A 273 -7.65 -6.81 20.57
C ASP A 273 -9.18 -6.82 20.79
N THR A 274 -9.75 -5.62 20.96
CA THR A 274 -11.14 -5.39 21.33
C THR A 274 -11.70 -4.21 20.54
N ILE A 275 -12.97 -4.31 20.15
CA ILE A 275 -13.71 -3.22 19.52
C ILE A 275 -14.90 -2.89 20.42
N GLN A 276 -14.84 -1.72 21.06
CA GLN A 276 -15.96 -1.17 21.82
C GLN A 276 -16.78 -0.25 20.93
N LEU A 277 -17.99 -0.68 20.58
CA LEU A 277 -18.92 0.12 19.80
C LEU A 277 -19.50 1.24 20.66
N VAL A 278 -19.54 2.44 20.10
CA VAL A 278 -19.85 3.66 20.84
C VAL A 278 -21.36 3.85 21.03
N ASN A 279 -22.16 3.63 19.98
CA ASN A 279 -23.60 3.88 20.04
C ASN A 279 -24.36 2.71 20.68
N SER A 280 -24.05 1.49 20.26
CA SER A 280 -24.71 0.26 20.75
C SER A 280 -24.16 -0.24 22.09
N ASN A 281 -23.00 0.24 22.52
CA ASN A 281 -22.27 -0.23 23.69
C ASN A 281 -21.91 -1.73 23.64
N VAL A 282 -21.83 -2.32 22.44
CA VAL A 282 -21.41 -3.72 22.24
C VAL A 282 -19.88 -3.81 22.26
N LEU A 283 -19.36 -4.75 23.05
CA LEU A 283 -17.95 -5.12 23.05
C LEU A 283 -17.74 -6.33 22.14
N ILE A 284 -16.90 -6.22 21.12
CA ILE A 284 -16.49 -7.34 20.27
C ILE A 284 -15.06 -7.73 20.61
N SER A 285 -14.83 -9.01 20.93
CA SER A 285 -13.51 -9.53 21.29
C SER A 285 -13.41 -11.05 21.12
N LYS A 286 -12.22 -11.64 21.29
CA LYS A 286 -12.07 -13.11 21.31
C LYS A 286 -12.94 -13.76 22.41
N VAL A 287 -13.10 -13.10 23.55
CA VAL A 287 -13.93 -13.62 24.67
C VAL A 287 -15.41 -13.28 24.54
N ASN A 288 -15.76 -12.33 23.68
CA ASN A 288 -17.13 -11.97 23.35
C ASN A 288 -17.32 -11.94 21.82
N PRO A 289 -17.30 -13.10 21.16
CA PRO A 289 -17.38 -13.18 19.71
C PRO A 289 -18.78 -12.87 19.20
N THR A 290 -18.86 -12.37 17.98
CA THR A 290 -20.12 -12.18 17.26
C THR A 290 -20.70 -13.52 16.82
N LYS A 291 -22.03 -13.59 16.66
CA LYS A 291 -22.70 -14.81 16.17
C LYS A 291 -22.47 -15.05 14.69
N ASN A 292 -22.46 -13.98 13.90
CA ASN A 292 -22.08 -14.02 12.50
C ASN A 292 -20.59 -13.72 12.34
N PRO A 293 -19.94 -14.21 11.28
CA PRO A 293 -18.58 -13.79 10.92
C PRO A 293 -18.52 -12.29 10.65
N ILE A 294 -17.35 -11.71 10.89
CA ILE A 294 -17.07 -10.29 10.64
C ILE A 294 -16.57 -10.13 9.21
N CYS A 295 -17.09 -9.11 8.52
CA CYS A 295 -16.56 -8.68 7.24
C CYS A 295 -15.61 -7.50 7.49
N ALA A 296 -14.31 -7.67 7.27
CA ALA A 296 -13.34 -6.58 7.42
C ALA A 296 -13.13 -5.84 6.08
N VAL A 297 -13.04 -4.51 6.13
CA VAL A 297 -12.62 -3.66 5.01
C VAL A 297 -11.37 -2.89 5.43
N ALA A 298 -10.29 -3.02 4.68
CA ALA A 298 -8.97 -2.46 5.00
C ALA A 298 -8.36 -1.77 3.78
N ASN A 299 -9.03 -0.73 3.27
CA ASN A 299 -8.58 0.01 2.09
C ASN A 299 -7.37 0.87 2.44
N TYR A 300 -6.20 0.62 1.82
CA TYR A 300 -4.96 1.39 2.07
C TYR A 300 -4.64 1.49 3.57
N LEU A 301 -4.93 0.42 4.32
CA LEU A 301 -4.56 0.33 5.73
C LEU A 301 -3.11 -0.13 5.85
N PHE A 302 -2.78 -1.27 5.24
CA PHE A 302 -1.50 -1.97 5.46
C PHE A 302 -0.27 -1.18 5.00
N ASP A 303 -0.39 -0.29 4.01
CA ASP A 303 0.67 0.62 3.58
C ASP A 303 0.87 1.82 4.54
N THR A 304 -0.03 1.99 5.51
CA THR A 304 0.07 3.01 6.58
C THR A 304 0.33 2.42 7.97
N LEU A 305 0.36 1.10 8.12
CA LEU A 305 0.76 0.45 9.37
C LEU A 305 2.28 0.47 9.52
N ARG A 306 2.76 0.24 10.74
CA ARG A 306 4.20 0.12 11.02
C ARG A 306 4.78 -1.03 10.21
N ASN A 307 5.95 -0.83 9.59
CA ASN A 307 6.59 -1.84 8.75
C ASN A 307 7.98 -2.18 9.28
N ASP A 308 8.35 -3.45 9.18
CA ASP A 308 9.75 -3.86 9.22
C ASP A 308 10.33 -3.93 7.81
N ILE A 309 11.65 -3.82 7.73
CA ILE A 309 12.37 -3.90 6.46
C ILE A 309 13.16 -5.20 6.45
N PHE A 310 13.04 -5.95 5.37
CA PHE A 310 13.91 -7.10 5.09
C PHE A 310 14.55 -6.94 3.72
N GLN A 311 15.70 -7.58 3.55
CA GLN A 311 16.38 -7.71 2.28
C GLN A 311 16.79 -9.15 2.07
N ILE A 312 16.50 -9.71 0.89
CA ILE A 312 17.06 -10.96 0.43
C ILE A 312 18.15 -10.61 -0.56
N GLU A 313 19.39 -11.00 -0.28
CA GLU A 313 20.53 -10.73 -1.15
C GLU A 313 21.43 -11.97 -1.17
N GLY A 314 21.73 -12.49 -2.37
CA GLY A 314 22.53 -13.71 -2.52
C GLY A 314 21.95 -14.94 -1.81
N GLY A 315 20.62 -15.03 -1.71
CA GLY A 315 19.93 -16.10 -0.97
C GLY A 315 19.96 -15.94 0.57
N HIS A 316 20.52 -14.84 1.08
CA HIS A 316 20.59 -14.55 2.50
C HIS A 316 19.53 -13.52 2.89
N LEU A 317 18.82 -13.81 3.99
CA LEU A 317 17.89 -12.87 4.62
C LEU A 317 18.66 -11.91 5.53
N ASN A 318 18.41 -10.62 5.37
CA ASN A 318 18.91 -9.56 6.20
C ASN A 318 17.74 -8.73 6.73
N GLU A 319 17.83 -8.28 7.99
CA GLU A 319 16.93 -7.25 8.49
C GLU A 319 17.49 -5.86 8.12
N GLY A 320 16.59 -4.93 7.80
CA GLY A 320 16.91 -3.53 7.58
C GLY A 320 16.61 -2.70 8.82
N LEU A 321 17.65 -2.07 9.37
CA LEU A 321 17.51 -1.07 10.43
C LEU A 321 17.53 0.33 9.80
N MET A 322 16.74 1.23 10.36
CA MET A 322 16.59 2.60 9.88
C MET A 322 17.09 3.58 10.94
N ALA A 323 17.81 4.61 10.51
CA ALA A 323 18.01 5.82 11.29
C ALA A 323 17.22 6.99 10.70
N VAL A 324 16.33 7.56 11.50
CA VAL A 324 15.48 8.67 11.09
C VAL A 324 16.23 10.00 11.17
N GLY A 325 16.10 10.80 10.13
CA GLY A 325 16.76 12.10 10.06
C GLY A 325 16.03 13.08 9.16
N SER A 326 16.47 14.33 9.22
CA SER A 326 16.01 15.42 8.38
C SER A 326 17.16 15.92 7.51
N SER A 327 16.86 16.30 6.27
CA SER A 327 17.83 16.94 5.38
C SER A 327 18.21 18.36 5.83
N ARG A 328 17.51 18.92 6.83
CA ARG A 328 17.84 20.20 7.47
C ARG A 328 18.92 20.05 8.53
N ALA A 329 19.60 21.16 8.78
CA ALA A 329 20.66 21.25 9.77
C ALA A 329 20.20 21.10 11.23
N SER A 330 18.94 21.38 11.53
CA SER A 330 18.33 21.32 12.85
C SER A 330 16.81 21.25 12.72
N GLU A 331 16.16 20.49 13.60
CA GLU A 331 14.70 20.51 13.79
C GLU A 331 14.39 21.04 15.19
N PRO A 332 13.68 22.19 15.32
CA PRO A 332 13.35 22.74 16.64
C PRO A 332 12.38 21.86 17.44
N ASP A 333 11.41 21.25 16.75
CA ASP A 333 10.51 20.24 17.31
C ASP A 333 10.74 18.91 16.56
N PRO A 334 11.39 17.91 17.18
CA PRO A 334 11.62 16.62 16.53
C PRO A 334 10.32 15.85 16.27
N ASN A 335 9.19 16.27 16.84
CA ASN A 335 7.88 15.65 16.66
C ASN A 335 7.00 16.35 15.62
N ASP A 336 7.51 17.39 14.94
CA ASP A 336 6.76 18.11 13.92
C ASP A 336 6.56 17.26 12.66
N PRO A 337 5.31 16.89 12.29
CA PRO A 337 5.07 16.08 11.10
C PRO A 337 5.49 16.75 9.78
N GLU A 338 5.71 18.06 9.74
CA GLU A 338 6.24 18.73 8.54
C GLU A 338 7.63 18.19 8.16
N ILE A 339 8.36 17.55 9.10
CA ILE A 339 9.62 16.83 8.85
C ILE A 339 9.47 15.77 7.76
N ILE A 340 8.29 15.15 7.62
CA ILE A 340 8.02 14.10 6.62
C ILE A 340 8.36 14.58 5.20
N SER A 341 8.13 15.86 4.90
CA SER A 341 8.40 16.45 3.58
C SER A 341 9.88 16.55 3.21
N HIS A 342 10.78 16.33 4.16
CA HIS A 342 12.23 16.47 3.99
C HIS A 342 13.02 15.45 4.83
N LEU A 343 12.47 14.24 4.95
CA LEU A 343 13.15 13.10 5.55
C LEU A 343 14.48 12.80 4.84
N SER A 344 15.46 12.41 5.64
CA SER A 344 16.79 11.97 5.20
C SER A 344 17.18 10.74 6.02
N ASN A 345 16.47 9.65 5.77
CA ASN A 345 16.68 8.37 6.46
C ASN A 345 17.95 7.68 5.95
N GLU A 346 18.62 6.96 6.85
CA GLU A 346 19.71 6.05 6.51
C GLU A 346 19.32 4.63 6.87
N TYR A 347 19.87 3.66 6.15
CA TYR A 347 19.58 2.24 6.34
C TYR A 347 20.87 1.44 6.48
N ILE A 348 20.84 0.43 7.35
CA ILE A 348 21.85 -0.63 7.38
C ILE A 348 21.15 -1.98 7.35
N TYR A 349 21.80 -2.97 6.76
CA TYR A 349 21.28 -4.32 6.67
C TYR A 349 22.21 -5.28 7.40
N GLN A 350 21.64 -6.18 8.19
CA GLN A 350 22.42 -7.19 8.91
C GLN A 350 21.80 -8.58 8.78
N PRO A 351 22.62 -9.65 8.77
CA PRO A 351 22.11 -11.01 8.62
C PRO A 351 21.07 -11.37 9.67
N THR A 352 20.01 -12.03 9.24
CA THR A 352 18.95 -12.53 10.13
C THR A 352 18.42 -13.88 9.64
N THR A 353 17.44 -14.42 10.36
CA THR A 353 16.86 -15.75 10.11
C THR A 353 15.33 -15.67 10.04
N GLY A 354 14.72 -16.68 9.43
CA GLY A 354 13.27 -16.71 9.20
C GLY A 354 12.42 -16.74 10.48
N ASP A 355 13.00 -17.16 11.61
CA ASP A 355 12.38 -17.16 12.95
C ASP A 355 12.45 -15.78 13.64
N TYR A 356 12.48 -14.70 12.86
CA TYR A 356 12.71 -13.33 13.35
C TYR A 356 11.72 -12.91 14.44
N TYR A 357 10.43 -13.14 14.22
CA TYR A 357 9.36 -12.68 15.09
C TYR A 357 9.12 -13.58 16.31
N SER A 358 9.37 -14.88 16.21
CA SER A 358 9.21 -15.81 17.34
C SER A 358 10.24 -15.61 18.46
N LYS A 359 11.34 -14.87 18.20
CA LYS A 359 12.36 -14.56 19.22
C LYS A 359 11.88 -13.58 20.29
N GLU A 360 10.90 -12.74 19.98
CA GLU A 360 10.47 -11.65 20.86
C GLU A 360 9.15 -11.94 21.57
N SER A 361 8.24 -12.62 20.89
CA SER A 361 6.97 -13.05 21.44
C SER A 361 6.42 -14.20 20.60
N VAL A 362 5.90 -15.25 21.24
CA VAL A 362 5.21 -16.34 20.53
C VAL A 362 3.73 -15.99 20.46
N THR A 363 3.36 -15.19 19.47
CA THR A 363 1.95 -14.96 19.12
C THR A 363 1.56 -15.85 17.94
N GLU A 364 0.25 -16.11 17.78
CA GLU A 364 -0.30 -16.79 16.60
C GLU A 364 0.12 -16.07 15.29
N ASP A 365 0.25 -14.74 15.36
CA ASP A 365 0.59 -13.88 14.22
C ASP A 365 2.02 -14.08 13.72
N CYS A 366 2.95 -14.42 14.62
CA CYS A 366 4.35 -14.65 14.28
C CYS A 366 4.48 -15.74 13.21
N VAL A 367 3.70 -16.83 13.31
CA VAL A 367 3.73 -17.92 12.34
C VAL A 367 3.33 -17.46 10.94
N HIS A 368 2.40 -16.50 10.83
CA HIS A 368 1.97 -15.97 9.54
C HIS A 368 3.06 -15.07 8.94
N LEU A 369 3.68 -14.19 9.74
CA LEU A 369 4.78 -13.34 9.30
C LEU A 369 6.00 -14.16 8.86
N GLU A 370 6.37 -15.20 9.60
CA GLU A 370 7.46 -16.10 9.26
C GLU A 370 7.20 -16.86 7.95
N ARG A 371 5.96 -17.32 7.71
CA ARG A 371 5.59 -17.96 6.44
C ARG A 371 5.69 -17.01 5.25
N ILE A 372 5.32 -15.73 5.43
CA ILE A 372 5.46 -14.72 4.38
C ILE A 372 6.95 -14.47 4.10
N LEU A 373 7.77 -14.31 5.15
CA LEU A 373 9.22 -14.14 5.01
C LEU A 373 9.88 -15.32 4.30
N GLU A 374 9.53 -16.56 4.67
CA GLU A 374 10.08 -17.75 4.04
C GLU A 374 9.62 -17.86 2.59
N TRP A 375 8.35 -17.53 2.28
CA TRP A 375 7.88 -17.49 0.89
C TRP A 375 8.69 -16.51 0.03
N TYR A 376 8.98 -15.30 0.55
CA TYR A 376 9.84 -14.37 -0.14
C TYR A 376 11.27 -14.93 -0.27
N LYS A 377 11.83 -15.49 0.80
CA LYS A 377 13.17 -16.08 0.79
C LYS A 377 13.28 -17.14 -0.28
N ASP A 378 12.38 -18.12 -0.32
CA ASP A 378 12.37 -19.18 -1.32
C ASP A 378 12.20 -18.60 -2.73
N SER A 379 11.25 -17.69 -2.91
CA SER A 379 10.95 -17.08 -4.21
C SER A 379 12.14 -16.31 -4.78
N PHE A 380 12.96 -15.66 -3.94
CA PHE A 380 14.10 -14.85 -4.38
C PHE A 380 15.47 -15.53 -4.18
N SER A 381 15.50 -16.76 -3.64
CA SER A 381 16.73 -17.57 -3.51
C SER A 381 16.89 -18.56 -4.66
N ASP A 382 15.79 -19.05 -5.25
CA ASP A 382 15.80 -20.09 -6.28
C ASP A 382 15.84 -19.57 -7.72
N LEU A 383 15.83 -18.25 -7.92
CA LEU A 383 15.87 -17.64 -9.26
C LEU A 383 17.31 -17.48 -9.74
N ASP A 384 17.73 -18.37 -10.64
CA ASP A 384 18.91 -18.33 -11.52
C ASP A 384 19.47 -16.90 -11.66
N ALA A 385 20.44 -16.51 -10.82
CA ALA A 385 21.39 -15.37 -10.85
C ALA A 385 20.97 -14.00 -11.49
N ALA A 386 19.72 -13.80 -11.87
CA ALA A 386 19.24 -12.76 -12.75
C ALA A 386 18.31 -11.78 -12.03
N LEU A 387 17.78 -12.17 -10.86
CA LEU A 387 17.14 -11.24 -9.94
C LEU A 387 18.11 -10.91 -8.81
N PRO A 388 18.46 -9.63 -8.61
CA PRO A 388 19.52 -9.21 -7.69
C PRO A 388 19.14 -9.31 -6.20
N GLY A 389 18.03 -9.98 -5.86
CA GLY A 389 17.44 -9.99 -4.53
C GLY A 389 16.13 -9.21 -4.45
N ALA A 390 15.64 -9.02 -3.23
CA ALA A 390 14.40 -8.27 -2.96
C ALA A 390 14.54 -7.41 -1.69
N SER A 391 13.90 -6.25 -1.69
CA SER A 391 13.62 -5.48 -0.48
C SER A 391 12.14 -5.62 -0.14
N ILE A 392 11.84 -5.93 1.11
CA ILE A 392 10.48 -6.22 1.58
C ILE A 392 10.14 -5.20 2.67
N LEU A 393 8.95 -4.60 2.55
CA LEU A 393 8.29 -3.93 3.67
C LEU A 393 7.28 -4.92 4.23
N MET A 394 7.49 -5.35 5.46
CA MET A 394 6.61 -6.28 6.16
C MET A 394 5.67 -5.47 7.06
N PRO A 395 4.40 -5.28 6.69
CA PRO A 395 3.47 -4.55 7.53
C PRO A 395 3.16 -5.35 8.78
N LEU A 396 3.24 -4.68 9.93
CA LEU A 396 2.87 -5.23 11.22
C LEU A 396 1.43 -4.84 11.54
N GLY A 397 0.60 -5.85 11.70
CA GLY A 397 -0.75 -5.73 12.22
C GLY A 397 -1.11 -7.03 12.92
N LYS A 398 -1.87 -6.95 14.01
CA LYS A 398 -2.37 -8.16 14.67
C LYS A 398 -3.45 -8.82 13.85
N THR A 399 -3.49 -10.15 13.86
CA THR A 399 -4.64 -10.88 13.30
C THR A 399 -5.82 -10.67 14.24
N PHE A 400 -6.65 -9.69 13.91
CA PHE A 400 -7.81 -9.35 14.70
C PHE A 400 -8.97 -10.32 14.44
N LEU A 401 -9.55 -10.87 15.51
CA LEU A 401 -10.77 -11.69 15.51
C LEU A 401 -10.82 -12.89 14.54
N ALA A 402 -9.68 -13.39 14.08
CA ALA A 402 -9.64 -14.74 13.56
C ALA A 402 -9.96 -15.68 14.74
N ASN A 403 -11.16 -16.27 14.72
CA ASN A 403 -11.41 -17.45 15.53
C ASN A 403 -10.31 -18.45 15.17
N PRO A 404 -9.58 -19.03 16.13
CA PRO A 404 -8.75 -20.18 15.82
C PRO A 404 -9.67 -21.22 15.17
N CYS A 405 -9.32 -21.62 13.95
CA CYS A 405 -10.03 -22.64 13.19
C CYS A 405 -10.03 -23.97 13.95
#